data_AF-A0A1T8VSR7-F1
#
_entry.id   AF-A0A1T8VSR7-F1
#
_cell.length_a   1.000
_cell.length_b   1.000
_cell.length_c   1.000
_cell.angle_alpha   90.00
_cell.angle_beta   90.00
_cell.angle_gamma   90.00
#
_symmetry.space_group_name_H-M   'P 1'
#
loop_
_entity.id
_entity.type
_entity.pdbx_description
1 polymer ?
#
loop_
_entity_poly.entity_id
_entity_poly.type
_entity_poly.pdbx_seq_one_letter_code
_entity_poly.pdbx_strand_id
1 'polypeptide(L)'
;MSNKFSIDHDTLRANAAAARKYAAELRKFADNYDSEEYYQGLAKAVGFVNAPDVAAARAHGKKLREDTELLASRYEAIAEGSLGSIADVTGTDETSSDNITRTTQGI
;
A
#
# COMPACT_ATOMS: atom_id res chain seq x y z
N MET A 1 12.53 -30.57 -19.07
CA MET A 1 11.30 -29.77 -19.14
C MET A 1 11.58 -28.46 -18.42
N SER A 2 11.69 -27.35 -19.16
CA SER A 2 11.83 -26.03 -18.56
C SER A 2 10.43 -25.60 -18.08
N ASN A 3 10.24 -25.50 -16.77
CA ASN A 3 9.10 -24.77 -16.22
C ASN A 3 9.31 -23.30 -16.62
N LYS A 4 8.78 -22.89 -17.77
CA LYS A 4 8.63 -21.47 -18.10
C LYS A 4 7.70 -20.88 -17.03
N PHE A 5 8.29 -20.30 -15.99
CA PHE A 5 7.61 -19.35 -15.13
C PHE A 5 7.24 -18.16 -16.02
N SER A 6 6.03 -18.19 -16.57
CA SER A 6 5.43 -17.02 -17.20
C SER A 6 4.95 -16.12 -16.07
N ILE A 7 5.49 -14.91 -16.01
CA ILE A 7 5.04 -13.89 -15.09
C ILE A 7 3.76 -13.30 -15.68
N ASP A 8 2.65 -13.45 -14.96
CA ASP A 8 1.37 -12.88 -15.36
C ASP A 8 1.34 -11.38 -15.01
N HIS A 9 1.70 -10.56 -15.99
CA HIS A 9 1.74 -9.10 -15.85
C HIS A 9 0.38 -8.50 -15.50
N ASP A 10 -0.72 -9.09 -15.95
CA ASP A 10 -2.06 -8.58 -15.66
C ASP A 10 -2.44 -8.84 -14.21
N THR A 11 -2.08 -10.02 -13.69
CA THR A 11 -2.20 -10.32 -12.26
C THR A 11 -1.33 -9.39 -11.40
N LEU A 12 -0.08 -9.12 -11.81
CA LEU A 12 0.78 -8.18 -11.07
C LEU A 12 0.24 -6.74 -11.08
N ARG A 13 -0.31 -6.26 -12.21
CA ARG A 13 -0.98 -4.94 -12.28
C ARG A 13 -2.21 -4.88 -11.40
N ALA A 14 -3.05 -5.94 -11.42
CA ALA A 14 -4.24 -6.02 -10.59
C ALA A 14 -3.88 -6.02 -9.10
N ASN A 15 -2.84 -6.76 -8.70
CA ASN A 15 -2.35 -6.78 -7.32
C ASN A 15 -1.83 -5.42 -6.88
N ALA A 16 -1.07 -4.71 -7.74
CA ALA A 16 -0.59 -3.37 -7.45
C ALA A 16 -1.74 -2.37 -7.27
N ALA A 17 -2.75 -2.43 -8.14
CA ALA A 17 -3.94 -1.58 -8.03
C ALA A 17 -4.74 -1.87 -6.74
N ALA A 18 -4.93 -3.14 -6.41
CA ALA A 18 -5.62 -3.56 -5.19
C ALA A 18 -4.87 -3.11 -3.93
N ALA A 19 -3.55 -3.28 -3.89
CA ALA A 19 -2.72 -2.87 -2.75
C ALA A 19 -2.76 -1.35 -2.53
N ARG A 20 -2.65 -0.55 -3.60
CA ARG A 20 -2.83 0.92 -3.51
C ARG A 20 -4.20 1.33 -3.00
N LYS A 21 -5.25 0.64 -3.46
CA LYS A 21 -6.62 0.87 -2.98
C LYS A 21 -6.73 0.62 -1.48
N TYR A 22 -6.20 -0.51 -0.99
CA TYR A 22 -6.23 -0.83 0.44
C TYR A 22 -5.40 0.16 1.28
N ALA A 23 -4.24 0.60 0.81
CA ALA A 23 -3.47 1.65 1.48
C ALA A 23 -4.28 2.94 1.65
N ALA A 24 -4.99 3.37 0.60
CA ALA A 24 -5.86 4.55 0.65
C ALA A 24 -7.06 4.37 1.61
N GLU A 25 -7.68 3.19 1.61
CA GLU A 25 -8.78 2.86 2.52
C GLU A 25 -8.34 2.84 3.98
N LEU A 26 -7.14 2.32 4.28
CA LEU A 26 -6.55 2.31 5.61
C LEU A 26 -6.29 3.74 6.13
N ARG A 27 -5.73 4.61 5.29
CA ARG A 27 -5.51 6.02 5.68
C ARG A 27 -6.82 6.74 5.96
N LYS A 28 -7.83 6.53 5.11
CA LYS A 28 -9.17 7.10 5.33
C LYS A 28 -9.81 6.57 6.62
N PHE A 29 -9.61 5.29 6.93
CA PHE A 29 -10.07 4.72 8.20
C PHE A 29 -9.39 5.40 9.40
N ALA A 30 -8.06 5.57 9.35
CA ALA A 30 -7.32 6.27 10.40
C ALA A 30 -7.79 7.71 10.60
N ASP A 31 -8.07 8.44 9.51
CA ASP A 31 -8.61 9.81 9.56
C ASP A 31 -9.98 9.90 10.24
N ASN A 32 -10.84 8.91 10.02
CA ASN A 32 -12.15 8.89 10.67
C ASN A 32 -12.06 8.49 12.15
N TYR A 33 -11.12 7.61 12.50
CA TYR A 33 -10.97 7.10 13.86
C TYR A 33 -10.26 8.10 14.79
N ASP A 34 -9.15 8.68 14.32
CA ASP A 34 -8.39 9.72 15.02
C ASP A 34 -8.88 11.11 14.61
N SER A 35 -10.09 11.45 15.08
CA SER A 35 -10.78 12.70 14.76
C SER A 35 -10.76 13.69 15.92
N GLU A 36 -10.20 14.88 15.67
CA GLU A 36 -10.21 15.99 16.64
C GLU A 36 -11.63 16.36 17.08
N GLU A 37 -12.57 16.40 16.14
CA GLU A 37 -13.97 16.75 16.41
C GLU A 37 -14.63 15.73 17.36
N TYR A 38 -14.34 14.44 17.17
CA TYR A 38 -14.80 13.39 18.07
C TYR A 38 -14.26 13.62 19.50
N TYR A 39 -12.96 13.88 19.66
CA TYR A 39 -12.38 14.12 20.98
C TYR A 39 -12.90 15.39 21.64
N GLN A 40 -13.11 16.47 20.88
CA GLN A 40 -13.70 17.70 21.41
C GLN A 40 -15.16 17.49 21.83
N GLY A 41 -15.94 16.74 21.06
CA GLY A 41 -17.29 16.34 21.43
C GLY A 41 -17.33 15.50 22.70
N LEU A 42 -16.44 14.50 22.79
CA LEU A 42 -16.30 13.64 23.96
C LEU A 42 -15.91 14.46 25.20
N ALA A 43 -14.90 15.34 25.10
CA ALA A 43 -14.47 16.22 26.19
C ALA A 43 -15.62 17.10 26.72
N LYS A 44 -16.43 17.67 25.81
CA LYS A 44 -17.61 18.47 26.19
C LYS A 44 -18.67 17.64 26.91
N ALA A 45 -18.88 16.39 26.47
CA ALA A 45 -19.89 15.51 27.03
C ALA A 45 -19.50 14.97 28.42
N VAL A 46 -18.23 14.63 28.63
CA VAL A 46 -17.79 13.97 29.87
C VAL A 46 -17.25 14.95 30.93
N GLY A 47 -16.95 16.19 30.54
CA GLY A 47 -16.48 17.23 31.45
C GLY A 47 -15.10 16.97 32.08
N PHE A 48 -14.76 17.75 33.10
CA PHE A 48 -13.42 17.73 33.72
C PHE A 48 -13.07 16.42 34.44
N VAL A 49 -14.06 15.70 34.99
CA VAL A 49 -13.83 14.49 35.80
C VAL A 49 -13.22 13.36 34.96
N ASN A 50 -13.63 13.24 33.70
CA ASN A 50 -13.16 12.20 32.78
C ASN A 50 -12.17 12.73 31.73
N ALA A 51 -11.56 13.91 31.96
CA ALA A 51 -10.51 14.43 31.10
C ALA A 51 -9.33 13.45 30.87
N PRO A 52 -8.90 12.65 31.87
CA PRO A 52 -7.88 11.62 31.65
C PRO A 52 -8.30 10.55 30.63
N ASP A 53 -9.56 10.14 30.62
CA ASP A 53 -10.07 9.13 29.68
C ASP A 53 -10.09 9.65 28.25
N VAL A 54 -10.43 10.93 28.06
CA VAL A 54 -10.37 11.58 26.74
C VAL A 54 -8.92 11.69 26.26
N ALA A 55 -7.99 12.03 27.15
CA ALA A 55 -6.57 12.06 26.82
C ALA A 55 -6.04 10.66 26.45
N ALA A 56 -6.47 9.62 27.15
CA ALA A 56 -6.13 8.22 26.84
C ALA A 56 -6.71 7.80 25.48
N ALA A 57 -7.97 8.14 25.19
CA ALA A 57 -8.60 7.87 23.89
C ALA A 57 -7.85 8.56 22.73
N ARG A 58 -7.39 9.80 22.95
CA ARG A 58 -6.58 10.54 21.97
C ARG A 58 -5.20 9.91 21.74
N ALA A 59 -4.54 9.49 22.82
CA ALA A 59 -3.27 8.77 22.70
C ALA A 59 -3.43 7.42 21.97
N HIS A 60 -4.53 6.72 22.23
CA HIS A 60 -4.86 5.47 21.54
C HIS A 60 -5.13 5.70 20.05
N GLY A 61 -5.92 6.72 19.70
CA GLY A 61 -6.17 7.09 18.29
C GLY A 61 -4.89 7.41 17.54
N LYS A 62 -3.99 8.20 18.16
CA LYS A 62 -2.68 8.50 17.59
C LYS A 62 -1.85 7.23 17.32
N LYS A 63 -1.78 6.31 18.28
CA LYS A 63 -1.06 5.05 18.10
C LYS A 63 -1.66 4.19 16.98
N LEU A 64 -2.99 4.10 16.93
CA LEU A 64 -3.69 3.39 15.86
C LEU A 64 -3.39 4.01 14.48
N ARG A 65 -3.34 5.34 14.37
CA ARG A 65 -2.94 6.03 13.15
C ARG A 65 -1.52 5.65 12.74
N GLU A 66 -0.56 5.66 13.67
CA GLU A 66 0.83 5.26 13.40
C GLU A 66 0.93 3.80 12.90
N ASP A 67 0.27 2.86 13.58
CA ASP A 67 0.25 1.44 13.18
C ASP A 67 -0.44 1.25 11.82
N THR A 68 -1.51 2.01 11.56
CA THR A 68 -2.24 1.96 10.29
C THR A 68 -1.42 2.52 9.13
N GLU A 69 -0.66 3.60 9.34
CA GLU A 69 0.24 4.17 8.33
C GLU A 69 1.39 3.20 8.00
N LEU A 70 1.92 2.50 9.02
CA LEU A 70 2.89 1.44 8.80
C LEU A 70 2.31 0.31 7.95
N LEU A 71 1.04 -0.05 8.14
CA LEU A 71 0.40 -1.07 7.32
C LEU A 71 0.12 -0.55 5.90
N ALA A 72 -0.35 0.68 5.75
CA ALA A 72 -0.61 1.31 4.45
C ALA A 72 0.68 1.41 3.61
N SER A 73 1.79 1.85 4.20
CA SER A 73 3.10 1.91 3.52
C SER A 73 3.61 0.53 3.07
N ARG A 74 3.32 -0.54 3.82
CA ARG A 74 3.63 -1.92 3.37
C ARG A 74 2.83 -2.32 2.14
N TYR A 75 1.55 -1.94 2.06
CA TYR A 75 0.75 -2.18 0.86
C TYR A 75 1.28 -1.38 -0.35
N GLU A 76 1.74 -0.15 -0.15
CA GLU A 76 2.39 0.63 -1.21
C GLU A 76 3.69 -0.03 -1.68
N ALA A 77 4.52 -0.50 -0.76
CA ALA A 77 5.74 -1.23 -1.10
C ALA A 77 5.46 -2.53 -1.89
N ILE A 78 4.38 -3.26 -1.56
CA ILE A 78 3.92 -4.43 -2.33
C ILE A 78 3.49 -4.02 -3.74
N ALA A 79 2.78 -2.89 -3.87
CA ALA A 79 2.38 -2.38 -5.17
C ALA A 79 3.58 -1.98 -6.03
N GLU A 80 4.57 -1.30 -5.43
CA GLU A 80 5.82 -0.92 -6.08
C GLU A 80 6.62 -2.15 -6.50
N GLY A 81 6.77 -3.14 -5.62
CA GLY A 81 7.46 -4.40 -5.96
C GLY A 81 6.78 -5.17 -7.09
N SER A 82 5.43 -5.17 -7.12
CA SER A 82 4.66 -5.81 -8.19
C SER A 82 4.86 -5.09 -9.53
N LEU A 83 4.90 -3.77 -9.53
CA LEU A 83 5.17 -2.98 -10.75
C LEU A 83 6.63 -3.04 -11.19
N GLY A 84 7.58 -3.06 -10.25
CA GLY A 84 9.01 -3.22 -10.52
C GLY A 84 9.30 -4.58 -11.15
N SER A 85 8.66 -5.65 -10.66
CA SER A 85 8.77 -6.99 -11.26
C SER A 85 8.28 -7.03 -12.70
N ILE A 86 7.25 -6.25 -13.06
CA ILE A 86 6.83 -6.10 -14.46
C ILE A 86 7.91 -5.40 -15.28
N ALA A 87 8.46 -4.29 -14.77
CA ALA A 87 9.49 -3.50 -15.47
C ALA A 87 10.75 -4.33 -15.78
N ASP A 88 11.24 -5.10 -14.81
CA ASP A 88 12.42 -5.95 -14.94
C ASP A 88 12.20 -7.07 -15.98
N VAL A 89 11.00 -7.64 -16.04
CA VAL A 89 10.63 -8.68 -17.02
C VAL A 89 10.48 -8.07 -18.40
N THR A 90 9.77 -6.95 -18.55
CA THR A 90 9.66 -6.28 -19.85
C THR A 90 11.02 -5.84 -20.38
N GLY A 91 11.92 -5.34 -19.54
CA GLY A 91 13.27 -4.97 -19.96
C GLY A 91 14.13 -6.18 -20.36
N THR A 92 13.97 -7.31 -19.68
CA THR A 92 14.67 -8.57 -20.01
C THR A 92 14.09 -9.23 -21.27
N ASP A 93 12.78 -9.18 -21.47
CA ASP A 93 12.08 -9.69 -22.66
C ASP A 93 12.35 -8.82 -23.89
N GLU A 94 12.40 -7.49 -23.76
CA GLU A 94 12.81 -6.59 -24.85
C GLU A 94 14.27 -6.83 -25.24
N THR A 95 15.17 -6.95 -24.26
CA THR A 95 16.59 -7.23 -24.53
C THR A 95 16.79 -8.62 -25.15
N SER A 96 16.01 -9.61 -24.72
CA SER A 96 16.06 -10.98 -25.27
C SER A 96 15.42 -11.06 -26.66
N SER A 97 14.31 -10.36 -26.89
CA SER A 97 13.65 -10.24 -28.19
C SER A 97 14.53 -9.51 -29.20
N ASP A 98 15.21 -8.43 -28.80
CA ASP A 98 16.16 -7.71 -29.65
C ASP A 98 17.37 -8.57 -30.01
N ASN A 99 17.91 -9.32 -29.06
CA ASN A 99 19.03 -10.23 -29.32
C ASN A 99 18.62 -11.40 -30.22
N ILE A 100 17.43 -12.00 -30.02
CA ILE A 100 16.92 -13.05 -30.90
C ILE A 100 16.64 -12.47 -32.30
N THR A 101 16.07 -11.27 -32.39
CA THR A 101 15.78 -10.62 -33.67
C THR A 101 17.07 -10.27 -34.43
N ARG A 102 18.09 -9.69 -33.78
CA ARG A 102 19.41 -9.46 -34.40
C ARG A 102 20.08 -10.75 -34.84
N THR A 103 20.08 -11.77 -33.99
CA THR A 103 20.71 -13.07 -34.29
C THR A 103 19.99 -13.81 -35.42
N THR A 104 18.67 -13.64 -35.54
CA THR A 104 17.86 -14.29 -36.58
C THR A 104 17.85 -13.50 -37.89
N GLN A 105 18.01 -12.17 -37.85
CA GLN A 105 18.07 -11.32 -39.05
C GLN A 105 19.48 -11.13 -39.62
N GLY A 106 20.53 -11.58 -38.92
CA GLY A 106 21.90 -11.60 -39.46
C GLY A 106 22.45 -10.20 -39.76
N ILE A 107 22.45 -9.32 -38.75
CA ILE A 107 23.27 -8.11 -38.71
C ILE A 107 24.19 -8.20 -37.49
#